data_AF-A0A848W115-F1
#
_entry.id   AF-A0A848W115-F1
#
_cell.length_a   1.000
_cell.length_b   1.000
_cell.length_c   1.000
_cell.angle_alpha   90.00
_cell.angle_beta   90.00
_cell.angle_gamma   90.00
#
_symmetry.space_group_name_H-M   'P 1'
#
loop_
_entity.id
_entity.type
_entity.pdbx_description
1 polymer ?
#
loop_
_entity_poly.entity_id
_entity_poly.type
_entity_poly.pdbx_seq_one_letter_code
_entity_poly.pdbx_strand_id
1 'polypeptide(L)'
;MSGQNTPFRLEEATIDEMQAAIKSGETTCVEIVETYIARARAYNGVSSMLVTEDGGPVADATGTVRAQAPLQFPTETVAVADVLPDLDKYKGPPLEFGRMEATASDPDVQQQFGMIVGIPNAGQVNALATLNIRGERSVTCKGDFDRHPSEGPLPAGAPPVCEIFRQQPDALERAAELDAEFGTNPDLEAMPMYGVVFSFKDPFDTKDMRSTGGGDAAYDIDFPSRDHVLVEQLRNKGAIIYAKAVNTEYNGRAGDPGGGRHEPDKVLPSTLGYQRSTWGGNPSNSYDTTRAASLGSSSGSAVSVSTNLVMASLGEETRASCRGPSNHNSVALILPHKSMLGFDGGAIGADIYCDRSGIHCRTIADCAKILDALKDPEEGYYDPRDPFTTVPRSSVLDTPYASHIKMVGDAGALAGM
;
A
#
# COMPACT_ATOMS: atom_id res chain seq x y z
N MET A 1 40.85 12.38 10.88
CA MET A 1 40.31 11.01 10.96
C MET A 1 39.64 10.76 9.62
N SER A 2 40.18 9.86 8.81
CA SER A 2 39.58 9.45 7.55
C SER A 2 38.21 8.84 7.85
N GLY A 3 37.14 9.56 7.53
CA GLY A 3 35.79 9.02 7.61
C GLY A 3 35.73 7.77 6.74
N GLN A 4 35.43 6.63 7.33
CA GLN A 4 35.07 5.46 6.55
C GLN A 4 33.82 5.84 5.76
N ASN A 5 33.91 5.81 4.44
CA ASN A 5 32.75 5.99 3.57
C ASN A 5 31.86 4.75 3.80
N THR A 6 30.87 4.87 4.67
CA THR A 6 29.86 3.83 4.85
C THR A 6 29.07 3.73 3.54
N PRO A 7 28.96 2.54 2.93
CA PRO A 7 28.18 2.36 1.71
C PRO A 7 26.74 2.86 1.89
N PHE A 8 26.15 3.43 0.85
CA PHE A 8 24.73 3.80 0.83
C PHE A 8 23.85 2.63 1.30
N ARG A 9 22.86 2.95 2.13
CA ARG A 9 21.88 2.01 2.65
C ARG A 9 20.48 2.59 2.44
N LEU A 10 19.62 1.84 1.76
CA LEU A 10 18.28 2.29 1.42
C LEU A 10 17.32 2.28 2.63
N GLU A 11 17.49 1.37 3.59
CA GLU A 11 16.69 1.41 4.80
C GLU A 11 16.97 2.68 5.60
N GLU A 12 15.90 3.31 6.07
CA GLU A 12 15.92 4.60 6.78
C GLU A 12 16.42 5.81 5.99
N ALA A 13 16.89 5.64 4.74
CA ALA A 13 17.31 6.77 3.90
C ALA A 13 16.16 7.74 3.63
N THR A 14 16.47 9.04 3.58
CA THR A 14 15.57 10.08 3.09
C THR A 14 15.57 10.15 1.56
N ILE A 15 14.64 10.91 0.98
CA ILE A 15 14.63 11.16 -0.48
C ILE A 15 15.94 11.81 -0.93
N ASP A 16 16.50 12.76 -0.15
CA ASP A 16 17.74 13.46 -0.52
C ASP A 16 18.96 12.53 -0.50
N GLU A 17 19.07 11.66 0.51
CA GLU A 17 20.19 10.71 0.62
C GLU A 17 20.15 9.70 -0.53
N MET A 18 18.97 9.19 -0.87
CA MET A 18 18.78 8.30 -2.02
C MET A 18 19.15 8.99 -3.34
N GLN A 19 18.65 10.21 -3.58
CA GLN A 19 18.96 10.96 -4.80
C GLN A 19 20.44 11.36 -4.88
N ALA A 20 21.07 11.67 -3.74
CA ALA A 20 22.50 11.92 -3.67
C ALA A 20 23.31 10.67 -4.04
N ALA A 21 22.91 9.49 -3.56
CA ALA A 21 23.54 8.21 -3.89
C ALA A 21 23.40 7.87 -5.38
N ILE A 22 22.26 8.16 -6.01
CA ILE A 22 22.10 8.02 -7.46
C ILE A 22 23.06 8.95 -8.21
N LYS A 23 23.13 10.23 -7.81
CA LYS A 23 23.99 11.23 -8.45
C LYS A 23 25.49 10.96 -8.27
N SER A 24 25.89 10.32 -7.17
CA SER A 24 27.27 9.89 -6.94
C SER A 24 27.61 8.57 -7.65
N GLY A 25 26.61 7.86 -8.19
CA GLY A 25 26.77 6.54 -8.81
C GLY A 25 26.96 5.40 -7.79
N GLU A 26 26.57 5.62 -6.53
CA GLU A 26 26.58 4.58 -5.48
C GLU A 26 25.41 3.59 -5.60
N THR A 27 24.33 3.99 -6.26
CA THR A 27 23.17 3.13 -6.57
C THR A 27 22.49 3.59 -7.87
N THR A 28 21.65 2.76 -8.46
CA THR A 28 20.72 3.12 -9.56
C THR A 28 19.26 2.99 -9.17
N CYS A 29 18.32 3.47 -9.99
CA CYS A 29 16.89 3.26 -9.78
C CYS A 29 16.53 1.76 -9.80
N VAL A 30 17.13 0.99 -10.71
CA VAL A 30 16.94 -0.47 -10.78
C VAL A 30 17.38 -1.14 -9.48
N GLU A 31 18.59 -0.82 -8.98
CA GLU A 31 19.10 -1.40 -7.73
C GLU A 31 18.22 -1.04 -6.52
N ILE A 32 17.64 0.16 -6.50
CA ILE A 32 16.67 0.58 -5.48
C ILE A 32 15.40 -0.29 -5.55
N VAL A 33 14.82 -0.48 -6.74
CA VAL A 33 13.61 -1.31 -6.91
C VAL A 33 13.89 -2.77 -6.58
N GLU A 34 15.02 -3.33 -7.03
CA GLU A 34 15.45 -4.69 -6.70
C GLU A 34 15.62 -4.88 -5.19
N THR A 35 16.16 -3.88 -4.49
CA THR A 35 16.27 -3.89 -3.02
C THR A 35 14.88 -3.96 -2.38
N TYR A 36 13.91 -3.15 -2.82
CA TYR A 36 12.55 -3.21 -2.29
C TYR A 36 11.83 -4.53 -2.63
N ILE A 37 12.06 -5.12 -3.80
CA ILE A 37 11.54 -6.46 -4.15
C ILE A 37 12.14 -7.52 -3.23
N ALA A 38 13.45 -7.48 -3.00
CA ALA A 38 14.13 -8.40 -2.09
C ALA A 38 13.59 -8.29 -0.66
N ARG A 39 13.35 -7.07 -0.18
CA ARG A 39 12.73 -6.81 1.13
C ARG A 39 11.28 -7.28 1.18
N ALA A 40 10.50 -7.08 0.12
CA ALA A 40 9.13 -7.59 0.05
C ALA A 40 9.11 -9.12 0.09
N ARG A 41 10.01 -9.80 -0.62
CA ARG A 41 10.16 -11.26 -0.52
C ARG A 41 10.53 -11.71 0.89
N ALA A 42 11.36 -10.92 1.59
CA ALA A 42 11.83 -11.25 2.92
C ALA A 42 10.85 -10.93 4.05
N TYR A 43 9.96 -9.93 3.90
CA TYR A 43 9.17 -9.38 5.01
C TYR A 43 7.68 -9.12 4.69
N ASN A 44 7.22 -9.29 3.45
CA ASN A 44 5.85 -8.98 3.03
C ASN A 44 4.94 -10.22 2.85
N GLY A 45 5.11 -11.22 3.71
CA GLY A 45 4.34 -12.46 3.74
C GLY A 45 3.30 -12.52 4.86
N VAL A 46 2.79 -13.73 5.10
CA VAL A 46 1.76 -14.03 6.12
C VAL A 46 2.31 -13.85 7.53
N SER A 47 1.55 -13.18 8.39
CA SER A 47 1.93 -12.90 9.79
C SER A 47 0.87 -13.35 10.81
N SER A 48 -0.07 -14.17 10.35
CA SER A 48 -1.22 -14.66 11.11
C SER A 48 -1.42 -16.15 10.95
N MET A 49 -2.03 -16.77 11.96
CA MET A 49 -2.51 -18.15 11.93
C MET A 49 -4.00 -18.20 12.25
N LEU A 50 -4.66 -19.25 11.78
CA LEU A 50 -6.10 -19.45 11.99
C LEU A 50 -6.39 -19.75 13.47
N VAL A 51 -7.55 -19.30 13.93
CA VAL A 51 -8.14 -19.75 15.20
C VAL A 51 -9.28 -20.70 14.88
N THR A 52 -9.14 -21.97 15.24
CA THR A 52 -10.12 -23.02 14.97
C THR A 52 -10.85 -23.41 16.26
N GLU A 53 -11.87 -24.26 16.15
CA GLU A 53 -12.64 -24.71 17.32
C GLU A 53 -11.76 -25.48 18.32
N ASP A 54 -10.89 -26.36 17.84
CA ASP A 54 -10.12 -27.31 18.64
C ASP A 54 -8.59 -27.10 18.58
N GLY A 55 -8.10 -26.18 17.75
CA GLY A 55 -6.66 -25.96 17.53
C GLY A 55 -6.01 -27.02 16.63
N GLY A 56 -6.80 -27.86 15.96
CA GLY A 56 -6.29 -28.86 15.04
C GLY A 56 -5.61 -28.23 13.81
N PRO A 57 -4.61 -28.90 13.20
CA PRO A 57 -3.96 -28.39 12.01
C PRO A 57 -4.92 -28.37 10.81
N VAL A 58 -4.70 -27.44 9.88
CA VAL A 58 -5.41 -27.38 8.59
C VAL A 58 -4.54 -27.94 7.46
N ALA A 59 -5.16 -28.22 6.31
CA ALA A 59 -4.43 -28.61 5.11
C ALA A 59 -3.52 -27.48 4.60
N ASP A 60 -2.45 -27.85 3.91
CA ASP A 60 -1.62 -26.91 3.17
C ASP A 60 -2.47 -26.12 2.17
N ALA A 61 -2.18 -24.83 2.03
CA ALA A 61 -2.89 -23.93 1.15
C ALA A 61 -1.91 -23.09 0.33
N THR A 62 -2.09 -23.09 -0.98
CA THR A 62 -1.32 -22.24 -1.90
C THR A 62 -1.93 -20.84 -1.89
N GLY A 63 -1.16 -19.82 -1.52
CA GLY A 63 -1.60 -18.44 -1.63
C GLY A 63 -1.24 -17.78 -2.96
N THR A 64 -1.76 -16.56 -3.17
CA THR A 64 -1.40 -15.74 -4.32
C THR A 64 0.12 -15.48 -4.38
N VAL A 65 0.65 -15.24 -5.59
CA VAL A 65 2.05 -14.86 -5.76
C VAL A 65 2.25 -13.43 -5.27
N ARG A 66 3.31 -13.23 -4.50
CA ARG A 66 3.73 -11.92 -4.03
C ARG A 66 5.23 -11.83 -3.94
N ALA A 67 5.81 -10.86 -4.66
CA ALA A 67 7.27 -10.71 -4.77
C ALA A 67 7.93 -12.00 -5.31
N GLN A 68 7.32 -12.55 -6.37
CA GLN A 68 7.80 -13.71 -7.15
C GLN A 68 7.73 -15.06 -6.43
N ALA A 69 7.02 -15.15 -5.30
CA ALA A 69 6.78 -16.41 -4.61
C ALA A 69 5.31 -16.54 -4.13
N PRO A 70 4.69 -17.73 -4.20
CA PRO A 70 3.38 -17.96 -3.58
C PRO A 70 3.45 -17.76 -2.07
N LEU A 71 2.46 -17.07 -1.50
CA LEU A 71 2.32 -16.96 -0.05
C LEU A 71 2.18 -18.34 0.59
N GLN A 72 2.87 -18.53 1.71
CA GLN A 72 2.82 -19.74 2.53
C GLN A 72 2.04 -19.46 3.80
N PHE A 73 0.98 -20.22 4.06
CA PHE A 73 0.18 -20.10 5.28
C PHE A 73 0.58 -21.18 6.29
N PRO A 74 0.62 -20.86 7.60
CA PRO A 74 0.81 -21.89 8.63
C PRO A 74 -0.34 -22.91 8.60
N THR A 75 0.01 -24.20 8.73
CA THR A 75 -0.96 -25.27 8.96
C THR A 75 -1.31 -25.44 10.43
N GLU A 76 -0.42 -25.01 11.33
CA GLU A 76 -0.69 -24.91 12.76
C GLU A 76 -1.76 -23.86 13.03
N THR A 77 -2.68 -24.16 13.94
CA THR A 77 -3.77 -23.27 14.35
C THR A 77 -3.83 -23.12 15.86
N VAL A 78 -4.61 -22.16 16.34
CA VAL A 78 -4.85 -21.94 17.78
C VAL A 78 -6.28 -22.33 18.12
N ALA A 79 -6.47 -23.03 19.24
CA ALA A 79 -7.82 -23.32 19.72
C ALA A 79 -8.49 -22.03 20.20
N VAL A 80 -9.76 -21.85 19.87
CA VAL A 80 -10.51 -20.66 20.31
C VAL A 80 -10.53 -20.48 21.83
N ALA A 81 -10.46 -21.56 22.60
CA ALA A 81 -10.40 -21.55 24.06
C ALA A 81 -9.11 -20.90 24.60
N ASP A 82 -8.02 -20.91 23.82
CA ASP A 82 -6.76 -20.24 24.19
C ASP A 82 -6.82 -18.73 23.98
N VAL A 83 -7.70 -18.27 23.07
CA VAL A 83 -7.91 -16.85 22.76
C VAL A 83 -9.02 -16.24 23.63
N LEU A 84 -10.05 -17.03 23.94
CA LEU A 84 -11.24 -16.62 24.68
C LEU A 84 -11.38 -17.45 25.98
N PRO A 85 -10.81 -17.00 27.11
CA PRO A 85 -10.66 -17.82 28.33
C PRO A 85 -11.97 -18.18 29.05
N ASP A 86 -13.10 -17.56 28.68
CA ASP A 86 -14.44 -17.80 29.23
C ASP A 86 -15.44 -18.23 28.13
N LEU A 87 -14.96 -18.97 27.12
CA LEU A 87 -15.76 -19.38 25.96
C LEU A 87 -17.02 -20.17 26.34
N ASP A 88 -16.95 -21.01 27.38
CA ASP A 88 -18.07 -21.78 27.92
C ASP A 88 -19.23 -20.91 28.44
N LYS A 89 -18.93 -19.65 28.78
CA LYS A 89 -19.91 -18.65 29.25
C LYS A 89 -20.46 -17.80 28.12
N TYR A 90 -19.92 -17.89 26.91
CA TYR A 90 -20.35 -17.10 25.77
C TYR A 90 -21.77 -17.50 25.33
N LYS A 91 -22.68 -16.52 25.26
CA LYS A 91 -24.09 -16.70 24.88
C LYS A 91 -24.50 -15.87 23.66
N GLY A 92 -23.52 -15.34 22.92
CA GLY A 92 -23.76 -14.52 21.73
C GLY A 92 -23.96 -15.36 20.46
N PRO A 93 -24.06 -14.70 19.30
CA PRO A 93 -24.11 -15.39 18.00
C PRO A 93 -22.88 -16.28 17.78
N PRO A 94 -22.97 -17.35 16.96
CA PRO A 94 -21.85 -18.23 16.68
C PRO A 94 -20.54 -17.51 16.32
N LEU A 95 -19.40 -18.07 16.75
CA LEU A 95 -18.09 -17.54 16.36
C LEU A 95 -17.77 -17.93 14.91
N GLU A 96 -17.17 -17.00 14.16
CA GLU A 96 -16.70 -17.26 12.80
C GLU A 96 -15.29 -17.86 12.84
N PHE A 97 -15.17 -19.18 13.00
CA PHE A 97 -13.87 -19.84 13.06
C PHE A 97 -13.02 -19.63 11.81
N GLY A 98 -11.71 -19.62 12.04
CA GLY A 98 -10.68 -19.50 11.03
C GLY A 98 -10.70 -20.67 10.05
N ARG A 99 -10.58 -20.37 8.76
CA ARG A 99 -10.45 -21.37 7.69
C ARG A 99 -9.63 -20.82 6.53
N MET A 100 -9.08 -21.74 5.74
CA MET A 100 -8.61 -21.42 4.41
C MET A 100 -9.79 -21.50 3.43
N GLU A 101 -9.88 -20.54 2.51
CA GLU A 101 -10.93 -20.50 1.49
C GLU A 101 -10.32 -20.07 0.16
N ALA A 102 -10.79 -20.64 -0.95
CA ALA A 102 -10.38 -20.25 -2.29
C ALA A 102 -10.74 -18.78 -2.54
N THR A 103 -9.87 -18.06 -3.24
CA THR A 103 -10.15 -16.67 -3.62
C THR A 103 -11.22 -16.65 -4.72
N ALA A 104 -12.05 -15.61 -4.73
CA ALA A 104 -13.10 -15.43 -5.71
C ALA A 104 -12.54 -15.07 -7.10
N SER A 105 -11.42 -14.36 -7.17
CA SER A 105 -10.78 -14.02 -8.45
C SER A 105 -9.94 -15.15 -9.04
N ASP A 106 -9.37 -16.02 -8.20
CA ASP A 106 -8.56 -17.17 -8.62
C ASP A 106 -8.81 -18.38 -7.71
N PRO A 107 -9.64 -19.37 -8.13
CA PRO A 107 -10.00 -20.50 -7.29
C PRO A 107 -8.84 -21.48 -7.04
N ASP A 108 -7.72 -21.33 -7.75
CA ASP A 108 -6.52 -22.17 -7.58
C ASP A 108 -5.66 -21.74 -6.37
N VAL A 109 -5.93 -20.56 -5.80
CA VAL A 109 -5.24 -20.03 -4.61
C VAL A 109 -6.23 -19.75 -3.49
N GLN A 110 -5.73 -19.70 -2.25
CA GLN A 110 -6.52 -19.55 -1.04
C GLN A 110 -6.05 -18.37 -0.17
N GLN A 111 -6.92 -17.94 0.74
CA GLN A 111 -6.68 -16.90 1.72
C GLN A 111 -7.27 -17.29 3.10
N GLN A 112 -6.77 -16.68 4.18
CA GLN A 112 -7.30 -16.84 5.53
C GLN A 112 -8.60 -16.04 5.72
N PHE A 113 -9.67 -16.73 6.11
CA PHE A 113 -10.95 -16.16 6.50
C PHE A 113 -11.30 -16.51 7.94
N GLY A 114 -12.27 -15.80 8.52
CA GLY A 114 -12.71 -16.02 9.91
C GLY A 114 -11.70 -15.60 10.97
N MET A 115 -11.76 -16.16 12.16
CA MET A 115 -10.91 -15.78 13.29
C MET A 115 -9.44 -16.10 13.02
N ILE A 116 -8.57 -15.14 13.31
CA ILE A 116 -7.12 -15.26 13.22
C ILE A 116 -6.46 -14.60 14.42
N VAL A 117 -5.23 -15.01 14.70
CA VAL A 117 -4.32 -14.34 15.64
C VAL A 117 -2.99 -14.07 14.97
N GLY A 118 -2.33 -13.01 15.40
CA GLY A 118 -0.97 -12.69 14.94
C GLY A 118 0.06 -13.64 15.52
N ILE A 119 1.08 -13.96 14.72
CA ILE A 119 2.20 -14.82 15.11
C ILE A 119 3.25 -13.97 15.82
N PRO A 120 3.69 -14.31 17.04
CA PRO A 120 4.76 -13.56 17.71
C PRO A 120 6.07 -13.60 16.90
N ASN A 121 6.67 -12.43 16.65
CA ASN A 121 7.91 -12.29 15.87
C ASN A 121 7.85 -12.99 14.50
N ALA A 122 6.76 -12.80 13.77
CA ALA A 122 6.48 -13.53 12.52
C ALA A 122 7.59 -13.38 11.45
N GLY A 123 8.40 -12.32 11.53
CA GLY A 123 9.37 -11.96 10.49
C GLY A 123 8.71 -11.50 9.19
N GLN A 124 7.39 -11.33 9.18
CA GLN A 124 6.57 -10.89 8.05
C GLN A 124 5.49 -9.93 8.56
N VAL A 125 4.94 -9.05 7.71
CA VAL A 125 3.95 -8.04 8.12
C VAL A 125 2.73 -7.88 7.20
N ASN A 126 2.74 -8.49 6.01
CA ASN A 126 1.66 -8.39 5.01
C ASN A 126 1.21 -6.93 4.72
N ALA A 127 2.13 -6.07 4.30
CA ALA A 127 1.88 -4.64 4.04
C ALA A 127 1.42 -4.32 2.61
N LEU A 128 1.93 -5.04 1.60
CA LEU A 128 1.63 -4.80 0.18
C LEU A 128 0.80 -5.96 -0.38
N ALA A 129 -0.28 -5.63 -1.11
CA ALA A 129 -1.22 -6.57 -1.68
C ALA A 129 -0.81 -7.01 -3.09
N THR A 130 -0.56 -6.02 -3.96
CA THR A 130 -0.20 -6.19 -5.39
C THR A 130 1.12 -5.49 -5.64
N LEU A 131 2.07 -6.14 -6.30
CA LEU A 131 3.34 -5.51 -6.71
C LEU A 131 3.33 -5.32 -8.23
N ASN A 132 3.86 -4.20 -8.71
CA ASN A 132 4.02 -3.88 -10.12
C ASN A 132 5.19 -4.66 -10.73
N ILE A 133 5.02 -5.97 -10.79
CA ILE A 133 5.95 -6.94 -11.36
C ILE A 133 5.15 -7.69 -12.43
N ARG A 134 5.73 -7.88 -13.62
CA ARG A 134 5.05 -8.60 -14.70
C ARG A 134 4.50 -9.95 -14.24
N GLY A 135 3.25 -10.21 -14.61
CA GLY A 135 2.54 -11.44 -14.28
C GLY A 135 1.96 -11.53 -12.87
N GLU A 136 2.31 -10.61 -11.95
CA GLU A 136 1.78 -10.54 -10.58
C GLU A 136 0.80 -9.37 -10.36
N ARG A 137 0.88 -8.35 -11.21
CA ARG A 137 0.18 -7.07 -11.05
C ARG A 137 -1.31 -7.07 -11.42
N SER A 138 -1.82 -8.18 -11.94
CA SER A 138 -3.23 -8.38 -12.30
C SER A 138 -3.57 -9.88 -12.25
N VAL A 139 -4.78 -10.22 -11.79
CA VAL A 139 -5.35 -11.57 -11.88
C VAL A 139 -5.94 -11.80 -13.27
N THR A 140 -6.58 -10.79 -13.86
CA THR A 140 -7.10 -10.84 -15.24
C THR A 140 -6.00 -11.14 -16.26
N CYS A 141 -4.81 -10.54 -16.07
CA CYS A 141 -3.65 -10.68 -16.95
C CYS A 141 -2.47 -11.38 -16.25
N LYS A 142 -2.76 -12.42 -15.45
CA LYS A 142 -1.74 -13.13 -14.66
C LYS A 142 -0.71 -13.90 -15.49
N GLY A 143 0.49 -14.05 -14.95
CA GLY A 143 1.58 -14.83 -15.56
C GLY A 143 1.93 -14.37 -16.97
N ASP A 144 2.02 -15.33 -17.91
CA ASP A 144 2.40 -15.06 -19.30
C ASP A 144 1.39 -14.18 -20.08
N PHE A 145 0.22 -13.87 -19.51
CA PHE A 145 -0.72 -12.91 -20.11
C PHE A 145 -0.24 -11.46 -19.98
N ASP A 146 0.78 -11.19 -19.15
CA ASP A 146 1.42 -9.89 -18.98
C ASP A 146 2.92 -9.91 -19.34
N ARG A 147 3.36 -10.94 -20.08
CA ARG A 147 4.74 -11.01 -20.58
C ARG A 147 5.10 -9.80 -21.44
N HIS A 148 6.35 -9.37 -21.39
CA HIS A 148 6.79 -8.17 -22.11
C HIS A 148 6.56 -8.30 -23.64
N PRO A 149 6.09 -7.25 -24.34
CA PRO A 149 5.81 -7.31 -25.79
C PRO A 149 6.98 -7.79 -26.66
N SER A 150 8.22 -7.53 -26.25
CA SER A 150 9.41 -7.99 -26.99
C SER A 150 9.59 -9.51 -26.98
N GLU A 151 8.92 -10.23 -26.09
CA GLU A 151 9.01 -11.69 -26.02
C GLU A 151 8.02 -12.39 -26.97
N GLY A 152 7.27 -11.63 -27.76
CA GLY A 152 6.33 -12.13 -28.76
C GLY A 152 4.87 -12.07 -28.33
N PRO A 153 3.98 -12.73 -29.08
CA PRO A 153 2.54 -12.67 -28.84
C PRO A 153 2.15 -13.32 -27.51
N LEU A 154 1.00 -12.90 -26.98
CA LEU A 154 0.38 -13.54 -25.84
C LEU A 154 -0.05 -14.98 -26.17
N PRO A 155 0.00 -15.90 -25.19
CA PRO A 155 -0.47 -17.26 -25.38
C PRO A 155 -1.99 -17.31 -25.63
N ALA A 156 -2.46 -18.41 -26.23
CA ALA A 156 -3.88 -18.64 -26.44
C ALA A 156 -4.64 -18.64 -25.11
N GLY A 157 -5.83 -18.00 -25.10
CA GLY A 157 -6.66 -17.86 -23.90
C GLY A 157 -6.42 -16.56 -23.12
N ALA A 158 -5.40 -15.77 -23.45
CA ALA A 158 -5.23 -14.44 -22.89
C ALA A 158 -6.42 -13.52 -23.26
N PRO A 159 -7.05 -12.83 -22.30
CA PRO A 159 -8.06 -11.82 -22.59
C PRO A 159 -7.51 -10.72 -23.51
N PRO A 160 -8.28 -10.21 -24.50
CA PRO A 160 -7.78 -9.17 -25.42
C PRO A 160 -7.29 -7.90 -24.72
N VAL A 161 -7.86 -7.56 -23.56
CA VAL A 161 -7.44 -6.41 -22.75
C VAL A 161 -5.99 -6.52 -22.26
N CYS A 162 -5.47 -7.73 -22.11
CA CYS A 162 -4.10 -7.95 -21.66
C CYS A 162 -3.05 -7.46 -22.66
N GLU A 163 -3.41 -7.36 -23.95
CA GLU A 163 -2.52 -6.77 -24.95
C GLU A 163 -2.35 -5.26 -24.74
N ILE A 164 -3.37 -4.58 -24.20
CA ILE A 164 -3.30 -3.15 -23.82
C ILE A 164 -2.55 -3.01 -22.50
N PHE A 165 -2.86 -3.86 -21.52
CA PHE A 165 -2.26 -3.83 -20.19
C PHE A 165 -0.75 -4.01 -20.22
N ARG A 166 -0.26 -5.04 -20.92
CA ARG A 166 1.17 -5.39 -20.93
C ARG A 166 2.08 -4.33 -21.57
N GLN A 167 1.51 -3.35 -22.26
CA GLN A 167 2.25 -2.19 -22.80
C GLN A 167 2.67 -1.20 -21.71
N GLN A 168 2.03 -1.24 -20.54
CA GLN A 168 2.48 -0.44 -19.41
C GLN A 168 3.78 -1.06 -18.86
N PRO A 169 4.83 -0.25 -18.61
CA PRO A 169 6.04 -0.75 -17.99
C PRO A 169 5.73 -1.19 -16.55
N ASP A 170 6.40 -2.25 -16.08
CA ASP A 170 6.40 -2.57 -14.66
C ASP A 170 7.40 -1.69 -13.87
N ALA A 171 7.54 -1.91 -12.56
CA ALA A 171 8.41 -1.07 -11.74
C ALA A 171 9.90 -1.18 -12.11
N LEU A 172 10.37 -2.36 -12.50
CA LEU A 172 11.77 -2.58 -12.89
C LEU A 172 12.05 -1.98 -14.28
N GLU A 173 11.10 -2.13 -15.20
CA GLU A 173 11.19 -1.53 -16.53
C GLU A 173 11.20 -0.01 -16.44
N ARG A 174 10.32 0.57 -15.62
CA ARG A 174 10.31 2.02 -15.42
C ARG A 174 11.60 2.51 -14.77
N ALA A 175 12.16 1.77 -13.82
CA ALA A 175 13.45 2.09 -13.24
C ALA A 175 14.59 2.05 -14.27
N ALA A 176 14.59 1.01 -15.13
CA ALA A 176 15.59 0.86 -16.19
C ALA A 176 15.49 1.97 -17.25
N GLU A 177 14.28 2.41 -17.61
CA GLU A 177 14.06 3.58 -18.48
C GLU A 177 14.68 4.85 -17.87
N LEU A 178 14.41 5.12 -16.59
CA LEU A 178 14.96 6.28 -15.89
C LEU A 178 16.48 6.24 -15.81
N ASP A 179 17.06 5.08 -15.49
CA ASP A 179 18.51 4.90 -15.43
C ASP A 179 19.15 5.08 -16.83
N ALA A 180 18.52 4.56 -17.89
CA ALA A 180 19.03 4.68 -19.25
C ALA A 180 18.95 6.12 -19.79
N GLU A 181 17.90 6.86 -19.46
CA GLU A 181 17.68 8.21 -19.95
C GLU A 181 18.51 9.25 -19.18
N PHE A 182 18.62 9.11 -17.85
CA PHE A 182 19.18 10.16 -16.99
C PHE A 182 20.43 9.72 -16.22
N GLY A 183 20.57 8.43 -15.90
CA GLY A 183 21.68 7.88 -15.11
C GLY A 183 21.97 8.68 -13.84
N THR A 184 23.23 9.06 -13.66
CA THR A 184 23.67 9.86 -12.49
C THR A 184 23.39 11.37 -12.64
N ASN A 185 22.71 11.81 -13.69
CA ASN A 185 22.44 13.22 -13.97
C ASN A 185 20.94 13.53 -14.19
N PRO A 186 20.05 13.15 -13.26
CA PRO A 186 18.64 13.52 -13.35
C PRO A 186 18.44 15.03 -13.11
N ASP A 187 17.49 15.61 -13.83
CA ASP A 187 16.96 16.93 -13.53
C ASP A 187 15.97 16.84 -12.36
N LEU A 188 16.48 17.03 -11.13
CA LEU A 188 15.68 16.95 -9.91
C LEU A 188 14.74 18.16 -9.70
N GLU A 189 14.90 19.24 -10.47
CA GLU A 189 13.95 20.35 -10.46
C GLU A 189 12.69 19.97 -11.24
N ALA A 190 12.87 19.37 -12.42
CA ALA A 190 11.77 18.83 -13.22
C ALA A 190 11.17 17.55 -12.62
N MET A 191 12.02 16.67 -12.09
CA MET A 191 11.68 15.35 -11.53
C MET A 191 12.10 15.23 -10.05
N PRO A 192 11.48 16.00 -9.14
CA PRO A 192 11.81 15.95 -7.72
C PRO A 192 11.59 14.58 -7.08
N MET A 193 10.82 13.69 -7.72
CA MET A 193 10.56 12.32 -7.26
C MET A 193 11.36 11.27 -8.03
N TYR A 194 12.39 11.66 -8.79
CA TYR A 194 13.25 10.73 -9.52
C TYR A 194 13.78 9.62 -8.60
N GLY A 195 13.48 8.37 -8.96
CA GLY A 195 13.88 7.17 -8.21
C GLY A 195 13.08 6.89 -6.93
N VAL A 196 12.14 7.76 -6.54
CA VAL A 196 11.35 7.58 -5.32
C VAL A 196 10.31 6.48 -5.55
N VAL A 197 10.39 5.42 -4.74
CA VAL A 197 9.52 4.24 -4.85
C VAL A 197 8.31 4.38 -3.93
N PHE A 198 7.12 4.30 -4.53
CA PHE A 198 5.84 4.48 -3.84
C PHE A 198 5.01 3.20 -3.75
N SER A 199 4.32 3.03 -2.63
CA SER A 199 3.05 2.29 -2.61
C SER A 199 1.84 3.24 -2.57
N PHE A 200 0.69 2.77 -3.03
CA PHE A 200 -0.58 3.46 -2.88
C PHE A 200 -1.56 2.52 -2.22
N LYS A 201 -2.39 2.99 -1.31
CA LYS A 201 -3.54 2.21 -0.83
C LYS A 201 -4.31 1.63 -2.04
N ASP A 202 -4.73 0.37 -1.97
CA ASP A 202 -5.36 -0.33 -3.13
C ASP A 202 -6.48 0.45 -3.86
N PRO A 203 -7.36 1.22 -3.18
CA PRO A 203 -8.42 1.98 -3.82
C PRO A 203 -8.01 3.03 -4.85
N PHE A 204 -6.78 3.56 -4.81
CA PHE A 204 -6.34 4.54 -5.81
C PHE A 204 -6.26 3.89 -7.19
N ASP A 205 -6.70 4.54 -8.26
CA ASP A 205 -6.52 3.98 -9.60
C ASP A 205 -5.04 4.04 -10.02
N THR A 206 -4.50 2.91 -10.49
CA THR A 206 -3.21 2.84 -11.19
C THR A 206 -3.39 1.99 -12.45
N LYS A 207 -3.18 2.54 -13.64
CA LYS A 207 -3.51 1.86 -14.91
C LYS A 207 -2.71 0.57 -15.18
N ASP A 208 -1.63 0.35 -14.44
CA ASP A 208 -0.67 -0.74 -14.58
C ASP A 208 -0.72 -1.76 -13.43
N MET A 209 -1.68 -1.65 -12.52
CA MET A 209 -1.92 -2.66 -11.49
C MET A 209 -3.41 -2.79 -11.19
N ARG A 210 -3.79 -3.93 -10.63
CA ARG A 210 -5.11 -4.12 -10.02
C ARG A 210 -5.44 -3.01 -9.02
N SER A 211 -6.66 -2.46 -9.08
CA SER A 211 -7.22 -1.47 -8.13
C SER A 211 -8.64 -1.89 -7.73
N THR A 212 -8.78 -2.52 -6.56
CA THR A 212 -10.05 -3.20 -6.16
C THR A 212 -10.58 -2.76 -4.80
N GLY A 213 -9.93 -1.80 -4.16
CA GLY A 213 -10.27 -1.36 -2.82
C GLY A 213 -10.06 -2.44 -1.75
N GLY A 214 -9.19 -3.41 -2.03
CA GLY A 214 -8.94 -4.59 -1.20
C GLY A 214 -9.98 -5.70 -1.35
N GLY A 215 -10.97 -5.54 -2.24
CA GLY A 215 -11.98 -6.56 -2.50
C GLY A 215 -11.47 -7.65 -3.44
N ASP A 216 -11.79 -8.89 -3.12
CA ASP A 216 -11.61 -10.00 -4.04
C ASP A 216 -12.92 -10.43 -4.68
N ALA A 217 -12.96 -10.32 -6.01
CA ALA A 217 -14.06 -10.75 -6.84
C ALA A 217 -13.54 -11.15 -8.21
N ALA A 218 -14.30 -11.95 -8.95
CA ALA A 218 -14.01 -12.29 -10.33
C ALA A 218 -14.30 -11.12 -11.27
N TYR A 219 -13.46 -10.08 -11.23
CA TYR A 219 -13.55 -8.93 -12.12
C TYR A 219 -13.20 -9.32 -13.56
N ASP A 220 -13.99 -8.87 -14.53
CA ASP A 220 -13.65 -9.03 -15.96
C ASP A 220 -12.35 -8.27 -16.31
N ILE A 221 -12.14 -7.12 -15.67
CA ILE A 221 -10.93 -6.28 -15.75
C ILE A 221 -10.69 -5.72 -14.36
N ASP A 222 -9.54 -6.05 -13.75
CA ASP A 222 -9.22 -5.67 -12.37
C ASP A 222 -8.34 -4.42 -12.24
N PHE A 223 -7.91 -3.84 -13.37
CA PHE A 223 -7.14 -2.59 -13.45
C PHE A 223 -7.93 -1.46 -14.14
N PRO A 224 -7.73 -0.20 -13.72
CA PRO A 224 -8.43 0.96 -14.29
C PRO A 224 -7.80 1.38 -15.64
N SER A 225 -8.55 2.16 -16.42
CA SER A 225 -8.08 2.67 -17.72
C SER A 225 -7.12 3.86 -17.62
N ARG A 226 -6.95 4.44 -16.42
CA ARG A 226 -6.14 5.63 -16.16
C ARG A 226 -5.65 5.65 -14.72
N ASP A 227 -4.66 6.48 -14.47
CA ASP A 227 -4.18 6.76 -13.11
C ASP A 227 -5.12 7.73 -12.38
N HIS A 228 -5.13 7.65 -11.05
CA HIS A 228 -5.57 8.75 -10.19
C HIS A 228 -4.64 9.96 -10.40
N VAL A 229 -5.15 11.21 -10.28
CA VAL A 229 -4.32 12.41 -10.54
C VAL A 229 -3.03 12.42 -9.74
N LEU A 230 -3.08 12.02 -8.47
CA LEU A 230 -1.90 12.01 -7.60
C LEU A 230 -0.86 10.98 -8.04
N VAL A 231 -1.28 9.85 -8.60
CA VAL A 231 -0.38 8.85 -9.18
C VAL A 231 0.28 9.42 -10.43
N GLU A 232 -0.52 10.00 -11.33
CA GLU A 232 -0.05 10.61 -12.58
C GLU A 232 0.96 11.74 -12.32
N GLN A 233 0.65 12.66 -11.41
CA GLN A 233 1.54 13.76 -11.03
C GLN A 233 2.88 13.23 -10.50
N LEU A 234 2.87 12.23 -9.62
CA LEU A 234 4.11 11.64 -9.12
C LEU A 234 4.92 10.95 -10.22
N ARG A 235 4.28 10.20 -11.13
CA ARG A 235 4.95 9.60 -12.31
C ARG A 235 5.61 10.66 -13.19
N ASN A 236 4.90 11.75 -13.48
CA ASN A 236 5.42 12.87 -14.26
C ASN A 236 6.62 13.55 -13.59
N LYS A 237 6.76 13.40 -12.28
CA LYS A 237 7.88 13.91 -11.48
C LYS A 237 8.96 12.86 -11.19
N GLY A 238 8.96 11.73 -11.90
CA GLY A 238 10.02 10.71 -11.86
C GLY A 238 9.80 9.59 -10.84
N ALA A 239 8.63 9.53 -10.19
CA ALA A 239 8.33 8.49 -9.22
C ALA A 239 8.16 7.11 -9.88
N ILE A 240 8.51 6.06 -9.12
CA ILE A 240 8.27 4.66 -9.48
C ILE A 240 7.08 4.16 -8.64
N ILE A 241 5.99 3.84 -9.31
CA ILE A 241 4.76 3.33 -8.68
C ILE A 241 4.88 1.81 -8.59
N TYR A 242 5.25 1.34 -7.41
CA TYR A 242 5.75 -0.02 -7.21
C TYR A 242 4.70 -1.00 -6.69
N ALA A 243 3.75 -0.55 -5.87
CA ALA A 243 2.83 -1.47 -5.23
C ALA A 243 1.49 -0.86 -4.82
N LYS A 244 0.48 -1.73 -4.70
CA LYS A 244 -0.71 -1.50 -3.90
C LYS A 244 -0.47 -1.94 -2.46
N ALA A 245 -0.78 -1.06 -1.52
CA ALA A 245 -0.73 -1.33 -0.10
C ALA A 245 -2.06 -1.96 0.37
N VAL A 246 -1.96 -2.95 1.26
CA VAL A 246 -3.12 -3.59 1.90
C VAL A 246 -3.96 -2.54 2.62
N ASN A 247 -5.28 -2.63 2.49
CA ASN A 247 -6.21 -1.81 3.23
C ASN A 247 -7.32 -2.65 3.86
N THR A 248 -8.01 -2.09 4.85
CA THR A 248 -9.34 -2.63 5.20
C THR A 248 -10.25 -2.44 3.99
N GLU A 249 -10.83 -3.54 3.53
CA GLU A 249 -11.67 -3.62 2.32
C GLU A 249 -12.74 -2.52 2.28
N TYR A 250 -12.90 -1.90 1.10
CA TYR A 250 -13.78 -0.74 0.84
C TYR A 250 -13.64 0.35 1.90
N ASN A 251 -12.38 0.66 2.21
CA ASN A 251 -11.91 1.71 3.10
C ASN A 251 -12.44 1.58 4.54
N GLY A 252 -12.86 0.38 4.95
CA GLY A 252 -13.42 0.11 6.27
C GLY A 252 -14.90 0.48 6.42
N ARG A 253 -15.57 0.82 5.31
CA ARG A 253 -17.03 1.03 5.32
C ARG A 253 -17.73 -0.31 5.18
N ALA A 254 -17.87 -1.01 6.31
CA ALA A 254 -18.83 -2.10 6.43
C ALA A 254 -20.23 -1.49 6.45
N GLY A 255 -20.94 -1.53 5.33
CA GLY A 255 -22.31 -1.00 5.23
C GLY A 255 -23.13 -1.80 4.23
N ASP A 256 -24.30 -2.23 4.66
CA ASP A 256 -25.36 -2.73 3.79
C ASP A 256 -25.93 -1.55 2.97
N PRO A 257 -25.78 -1.53 1.63
CA PRO A 257 -26.41 -0.52 0.79
C PRO A 257 -27.96 -0.54 0.87
N GLY A 258 -28.56 -1.59 1.47
CA GLY A 258 -29.99 -1.75 1.72
C GLY A 258 -30.53 -1.15 3.02
N GLY A 259 -29.68 -0.61 3.91
CA GLY A 259 -30.10 0.20 5.06
C GLY A 259 -30.80 -0.56 6.21
N GLY A 260 -30.72 -1.88 6.28
CA GLY A 260 -31.27 -2.67 7.38
C GLY A 260 -30.39 -2.69 8.64
N ARG A 261 -31.01 -2.76 9.83
CA ARG A 261 -30.31 -3.28 11.02
C ARG A 261 -30.18 -4.79 10.84
N HIS A 262 -29.00 -5.27 10.47
CA HIS A 262 -28.71 -6.69 10.50
C HIS A 262 -28.37 -7.10 11.93
N GLU A 263 -29.07 -8.11 12.45
CA GLU A 263 -28.55 -8.88 13.57
C GLU A 263 -27.41 -9.74 13.02
N PRO A 264 -26.17 -9.62 13.54
CA PRO A 264 -25.06 -10.38 12.99
C PRO A 264 -25.27 -11.87 13.26
N ASP A 265 -25.32 -12.68 12.20
CA ASP A 265 -25.44 -14.14 12.32
C ASP A 265 -24.22 -14.78 12.98
N LYS A 266 -23.07 -14.07 13.00
CA LYS A 266 -21.81 -14.53 13.59
C LYS A 266 -20.99 -13.38 14.18
N VAL A 267 -20.08 -13.71 15.08
CA VAL A 267 -19.11 -12.77 15.68
C VAL A 267 -17.68 -13.15 15.31
N LEU A 268 -16.87 -12.13 15.00
CA LEU A 268 -15.46 -12.26 14.65
C LEU A 268 -14.57 -11.52 15.64
N PRO A 269 -14.11 -12.17 16.73
CA PRO A 269 -13.03 -11.67 17.55
C PRO A 269 -11.68 -11.77 16.81
N SER A 270 -10.80 -10.79 16.98
CA SER A 270 -9.49 -10.76 16.33
C SER A 270 -8.51 -9.92 17.15
N THR A 271 -7.26 -10.38 17.29
CA THR A 271 -6.16 -9.59 17.88
C THR A 271 -5.50 -8.65 16.85
N LEU A 272 -5.70 -8.95 15.55
CA LEU A 272 -5.22 -8.13 14.44
C LEU A 272 -6.25 -7.06 14.01
N GLY A 273 -7.30 -6.88 14.79
CA GLY A 273 -8.36 -5.91 14.52
C GLY A 273 -9.22 -6.29 13.31
N TYR A 274 -9.98 -5.31 12.83
CA TYR A 274 -10.87 -5.46 11.66
C TYR A 274 -10.17 -5.14 10.33
N GLN A 275 -8.85 -4.96 10.30
CA GLN A 275 -8.13 -4.72 9.05
C GLN A 275 -7.99 -6.03 8.27
N ARG A 276 -8.90 -6.23 7.34
CA ARG A 276 -8.91 -7.37 6.42
C ARG A 276 -9.19 -6.89 5.01
N SER A 277 -8.52 -7.52 4.06
CA SER A 277 -8.82 -7.51 2.65
C SER A 277 -8.99 -8.96 2.20
N THR A 278 -10.07 -9.25 1.49
CA THR A 278 -10.27 -10.57 0.89
C THR A 278 -9.22 -10.88 -0.20
N TRP A 279 -8.64 -9.85 -0.82
CA TRP A 279 -7.50 -9.97 -1.73
C TRP A 279 -6.15 -10.05 -0.99
N GLY A 280 -5.78 -8.97 -0.30
CA GLY A 280 -4.46 -8.77 0.31
C GLY A 280 -4.25 -9.47 1.64
N GLY A 281 -5.31 -9.99 2.27
CA GLY A 281 -5.26 -10.63 3.59
C GLY A 281 -5.24 -9.64 4.76
N ASN A 282 -4.60 -10.03 5.86
CA ASN A 282 -4.55 -9.27 7.12
C ASN A 282 -3.12 -8.75 7.41
N PRO A 283 -2.91 -7.43 7.53
CA PRO A 283 -1.63 -6.85 7.94
C PRO A 283 -1.44 -6.96 9.46
N SER A 284 -0.19 -7.01 9.91
CA SER A 284 0.16 -6.91 11.33
C SER A 284 0.99 -5.66 11.63
N ASN A 285 1.07 -5.29 12.90
CA ASN A 285 1.85 -4.14 13.34
C ASN A 285 3.35 -4.38 13.14
N SER A 286 4.03 -3.35 12.64
CA SER A 286 5.49 -3.33 12.38
C SER A 286 6.36 -3.58 13.63
N TYR A 287 5.88 -3.26 14.83
CA TYR A 287 6.61 -3.40 16.09
C TYR A 287 6.20 -4.63 16.92
N ASP A 288 5.00 -5.17 16.68
CA ASP A 288 4.47 -6.34 17.39
C ASP A 288 3.48 -7.07 16.49
N THR A 289 3.94 -8.14 15.84
CA THR A 289 3.14 -8.90 14.86
C THR A 289 1.94 -9.63 15.49
N THR A 290 1.76 -9.60 16.82
CA THR A 290 0.55 -10.09 17.50
C THR A 290 -0.58 -9.07 17.55
N ARG A 291 -0.31 -7.82 17.17
CA ARG A 291 -1.24 -6.68 17.26
C ARG A 291 -1.71 -6.17 15.91
N ALA A 292 -2.90 -5.57 15.93
CA ALA A 292 -3.48 -4.86 14.81
C ALA A 292 -2.52 -3.81 14.21
N ALA A 293 -2.33 -3.88 12.89
CA ALA A 293 -1.54 -2.90 12.16
C ALA A 293 -2.07 -1.47 12.33
N SER A 294 -3.36 -1.29 12.59
CA SER A 294 -3.99 0.02 12.67
C SER A 294 -5.35 0.00 13.37
N LEU A 295 -6.09 1.11 13.34
CA LEU A 295 -7.55 1.14 13.37
C LEU A 295 -8.16 1.02 11.96
N GLY A 296 -7.33 1.07 10.92
CA GLY A 296 -7.70 1.03 9.51
C GLY A 296 -8.13 2.40 8.97
N SER A 297 -8.29 2.55 7.66
CA SER A 297 -8.14 1.50 6.63
C SER A 297 -6.83 1.52 5.84
N SER A 298 -5.97 2.55 5.89
CA SER A 298 -4.67 2.57 5.16
C SER A 298 -3.56 1.84 5.93
N SER A 299 -3.85 0.64 6.44
CA SER A 299 -2.92 -0.14 7.27
C SER A 299 -1.62 -0.46 6.56
N GLY A 300 -1.69 -1.04 5.36
CA GLY A 300 -0.53 -1.40 4.56
C GLY A 300 0.32 -0.19 4.18
N SER A 301 -0.28 0.97 3.92
CA SER A 301 0.44 2.19 3.54
C SER A 301 1.41 2.65 4.64
N ALA A 302 1.00 2.59 5.91
CA ALA A 302 1.86 2.95 7.02
C ALA A 302 2.85 1.83 7.37
N VAL A 303 2.41 0.57 7.33
CA VAL A 303 3.28 -0.58 7.61
C VAL A 303 4.40 -0.68 6.57
N SER A 304 4.12 -0.46 5.29
CA SER A 304 5.12 -0.57 4.21
C SER A 304 6.21 0.48 4.36
N VAL A 305 5.87 1.70 4.76
CA VAL A 305 6.85 2.76 5.05
C VAL A 305 7.66 2.45 6.31
N SER A 306 6.98 2.03 7.38
CA SER A 306 7.59 1.69 8.68
C SER A 306 8.60 0.55 8.58
N THR A 307 8.35 -0.41 7.69
CA THR A 307 9.19 -1.60 7.48
C THR A 307 10.14 -1.47 6.29
N ASN A 308 10.34 -0.26 5.76
CA ASN A 308 11.17 0.03 4.57
C ASN A 308 10.86 -0.89 3.37
N LEU A 309 9.59 -1.24 3.16
CA LEU A 309 9.15 -1.92 1.94
C LEU A 309 8.94 -0.94 0.77
N VAL A 310 8.85 0.35 1.09
CA VAL A 310 8.83 1.48 0.15
C VAL A 310 9.52 2.70 0.77
N MET A 311 9.80 3.72 -0.05
CA MET A 311 10.25 5.02 0.42
C MET A 311 9.08 5.82 1.01
N ALA A 312 7.96 5.86 0.29
CA ALA A 312 6.77 6.58 0.68
C ALA A 312 5.49 5.84 0.28
N SER A 313 4.38 6.19 0.93
CA SER A 313 3.07 5.70 0.52
C SER A 313 2.03 6.81 0.54
N LEU A 314 1.06 6.73 -0.37
CA LEU A 314 -0.18 7.49 -0.24
C LEU A 314 -1.28 6.60 0.35
N GLY A 315 -2.00 7.16 1.31
CA GLY A 315 -3.18 6.60 1.95
C GLY A 315 -4.41 7.46 1.71
N GLU A 316 -5.57 6.99 2.17
CA GLU A 316 -6.84 7.71 2.13
C GLU A 316 -7.48 7.75 3.51
N GLU A 317 -8.12 8.87 3.84
CA GLU A 317 -8.85 9.10 5.08
C GLU A 317 -10.25 9.69 4.90
N THR A 318 -11.26 8.89 5.22
CA THR A 318 -12.61 9.36 5.56
C THR A 318 -12.69 9.90 6.99
N ARG A 319 -12.12 9.15 7.95
CA ARG A 319 -12.14 9.51 9.38
C ARG A 319 -10.77 9.40 10.00
N ALA A 320 -10.27 8.21 10.29
CA ALA A 320 -8.96 8.02 10.93
C ALA A 320 -8.00 7.17 10.08
N SER A 321 -8.35 6.94 8.81
CA SER A 321 -7.72 5.95 7.95
C SER A 321 -6.32 6.31 7.46
N CYS A 322 -5.79 7.49 7.76
CA CYS A 322 -4.37 7.80 7.64
C CYS A 322 -3.73 8.00 9.02
N ARG A 323 -4.38 8.73 9.92
CA ARG A 323 -3.87 9.04 11.27
C ARG A 323 -3.69 7.79 12.13
N GLY A 324 -4.66 6.88 12.12
CA GLY A 324 -4.62 5.62 12.87
C GLY A 324 -3.42 4.75 12.45
N PRO A 325 -3.27 4.43 11.14
CA PRO A 325 -2.10 3.69 10.66
C PRO A 325 -0.77 4.37 11.00
N SER A 326 -0.67 5.70 10.84
CA SER A 326 0.55 6.44 11.17
C SER A 326 0.93 6.32 12.64
N ASN A 327 -0.04 6.48 13.54
CA ASN A 327 0.18 6.38 14.97
C ASN A 327 0.63 4.97 15.38
N HIS A 328 0.03 3.93 14.80
CA HIS A 328 0.33 2.54 15.18
C HIS A 328 1.68 2.04 14.62
N ASN A 329 2.16 2.62 13.51
CA ASN A 329 3.39 2.18 12.85
C ASN A 329 4.51 3.22 12.88
N SER A 330 4.37 4.26 13.72
CA SER A 330 5.41 5.28 13.94
C SER A 330 5.95 5.90 12.65
N VAL A 331 5.06 6.28 11.74
CA VAL A 331 5.43 6.99 10.50
C VAL A 331 4.91 8.42 10.51
N ALA A 332 5.64 9.30 9.85
CA ALA A 332 5.23 10.67 9.61
C ALA A 332 3.98 10.70 8.72
N LEU A 333 3.13 11.70 8.95
CA LEU A 333 1.92 11.94 8.18
C LEU A 333 1.78 13.42 7.88
N ILE A 334 1.62 13.75 6.61
CA ILE A 334 0.95 14.99 6.21
C ILE A 334 -0.41 14.61 5.66
N LEU A 335 -1.45 15.15 6.29
CA LEU A 335 -2.85 14.96 5.90
C LEU A 335 -3.49 16.32 5.67
N PRO A 336 -3.43 16.84 4.44
CA PRO A 336 -4.05 18.12 4.09
C PRO A 336 -5.58 18.05 4.15
N HIS A 337 -6.22 19.21 4.05
CA HIS A 337 -7.67 19.25 3.83
C HIS A 337 -8.03 18.68 2.45
N LYS A 338 -9.27 18.20 2.32
CA LYS A 338 -9.77 17.54 1.10
C LYS A 338 -9.61 18.39 -0.17
N SER A 339 -9.80 19.70 -0.07
CA SER A 339 -9.64 20.59 -1.24
C SER A 339 -8.20 20.76 -1.72
N MET A 340 -7.21 20.20 -1.02
CA MET A 340 -5.81 20.19 -1.46
C MET A 340 -5.40 18.82 -1.99
N LEU A 341 -5.65 17.73 -1.24
CA LEU A 341 -5.41 16.38 -1.75
C LEU A 341 -6.73 15.62 -1.78
N GLY A 342 -7.44 15.81 -2.90
CA GLY A 342 -8.68 15.08 -3.19
C GLY A 342 -8.45 13.57 -3.29
N PHE A 343 -9.56 12.84 -3.33
CA PHE A 343 -9.55 11.38 -3.45
C PHE A 343 -10.54 10.87 -4.51
N ASP A 344 -11.59 11.64 -4.82
CA ASP A 344 -12.69 11.14 -5.64
C ASP A 344 -12.35 11.06 -7.14
N GLY A 345 -11.19 11.60 -7.53
CA GLY A 345 -10.73 11.76 -8.91
C GLY A 345 -10.21 10.49 -9.60
N GLY A 346 -10.75 9.32 -9.30
CA GLY A 346 -10.26 8.02 -9.84
C GLY A 346 -9.79 7.09 -8.74
N ALA A 347 -10.71 6.75 -7.85
CA ALA A 347 -10.46 5.82 -6.76
C ALA A 347 -11.79 5.26 -6.23
N ILE A 348 -11.71 4.19 -5.44
CA ILE A 348 -12.86 3.59 -4.76
C ILE A 348 -13.04 4.26 -3.38
N GLY A 349 -13.97 5.22 -3.29
CA GLY A 349 -14.29 5.99 -2.08
C GLY A 349 -15.22 5.30 -1.10
N ALA A 350 -15.22 5.81 0.14
CA ALA A 350 -16.17 5.44 1.18
C ALA A 350 -17.21 6.53 1.41
N ASP A 351 -16.80 7.79 1.54
CA ASP A 351 -17.70 8.93 1.72
C ASP A 351 -17.11 10.17 1.06
N ILE A 352 -17.67 10.52 -0.10
CA ILE A 352 -17.25 11.64 -0.95
C ILE A 352 -17.12 12.97 -0.18
N TYR A 353 -17.88 13.17 0.90
CA TYR A 353 -17.82 14.42 1.68
C TYR A 353 -16.60 14.51 2.61
N CYS A 354 -15.96 13.39 2.92
CA CYS A 354 -14.91 13.29 3.92
C CYS A 354 -13.58 12.81 3.34
N ASP A 355 -13.63 11.94 2.34
CA ASP A 355 -12.46 11.24 1.79
C ASP A 355 -11.39 12.23 1.31
N ARG A 356 -10.16 12.06 1.78
CA ARG A 356 -9.00 12.87 1.40
C ARG A 356 -7.73 12.03 1.44
N SER A 357 -6.76 12.40 0.62
CA SER A 357 -5.50 11.65 0.52
C SER A 357 -4.50 12.14 1.58
N GLY A 358 -3.70 11.20 2.11
CA GLY A 358 -2.62 11.47 3.06
C GLY A 358 -1.29 10.89 2.58
N ILE A 359 -0.20 11.50 3.01
CA ILE A 359 1.17 11.11 2.65
C ILE A 359 1.84 10.48 3.87
N HIS A 360 2.29 9.24 3.73
CA HIS A 360 3.04 8.48 4.73
C HIS A 360 4.52 8.41 4.33
N CYS A 361 5.41 8.87 5.21
CA CYS A 361 6.87 8.73 5.06
C CYS A 361 7.53 8.46 6.42
N ARG A 362 8.82 8.16 6.43
CA ARG A 362 9.59 8.09 7.69
C ARG A 362 9.79 9.46 8.32
N THR A 363 9.91 10.51 7.50
CA THR A 363 10.15 11.87 7.97
C THR A 363 9.08 12.84 7.47
N ILE A 364 8.80 13.88 8.28
CA ILE A 364 7.90 14.97 7.86
C ILE A 364 8.50 15.75 6.68
N ALA A 365 9.84 15.81 6.57
CA ALA A 365 10.54 16.44 5.46
C ALA A 365 10.21 15.76 4.13
N ASP A 366 10.25 14.42 4.07
CA ASP A 366 9.90 13.67 2.86
C ASP A 366 8.40 13.80 2.54
N CYS A 367 7.53 13.78 3.56
CA CYS A 367 6.10 14.07 3.34
C CYS A 367 5.89 15.44 2.69
N ALA A 368 6.62 16.47 3.13
CA ALA A 368 6.48 17.83 2.61
C ALA A 368 7.00 17.95 1.17
N LYS A 369 8.09 17.27 0.82
CA LYS A 369 8.59 17.21 -0.56
C LYS A 369 7.60 16.54 -1.51
N ILE A 370 6.95 15.48 -1.05
CA ILE A 370 5.91 14.79 -1.84
C ILE A 370 4.70 15.70 -2.00
N LEU A 371 4.30 16.43 -0.96
CA LEU A 371 3.25 17.42 -1.06
C LEU A 371 3.60 18.45 -2.14
N ASP A 372 4.80 19.04 -2.09
CA ASP A 372 5.29 19.96 -3.12
C ASP A 372 5.27 19.36 -4.52
N ALA A 373 5.70 18.10 -4.68
CA ALA A 373 5.75 17.40 -5.96
C ALA A 373 4.36 17.09 -6.54
N LEU A 374 3.32 16.98 -5.70
CA LEU A 374 1.94 16.76 -6.14
C LEU A 374 1.26 18.01 -6.71
N LYS A 375 1.87 19.20 -6.54
CA LYS A 375 1.38 20.44 -7.12
C LYS A 375 1.70 20.47 -8.62
N ASP A 376 0.65 20.42 -9.44
CA ASP A 376 0.76 20.69 -10.86
C ASP A 376 1.22 22.16 -11.09
N PRO A 377 2.16 22.43 -12.02
CA PRO A 377 2.64 23.78 -12.28
C PRO A 377 1.57 24.76 -12.81
N GLU A 378 0.56 24.26 -13.51
CA GLU A 378 -0.49 25.07 -14.15
C GLU A 378 -1.78 25.06 -13.33
N GLU A 379 -2.26 23.86 -12.98
CA GLU A 379 -3.54 23.63 -12.31
C GLU A 379 -3.40 23.59 -10.77
N GLY A 380 -2.18 23.52 -10.24
CA GLY A 380 -1.92 23.39 -8.82
C GLY A 380 -2.41 22.05 -8.29
N TYR A 381 -3.29 22.08 -7.29
CA TYR A 381 -3.87 20.87 -6.70
C TYR A 381 -5.29 20.56 -7.21
N TYR A 382 -5.70 21.23 -8.29
CA TYR A 382 -7.01 21.06 -8.86
C TYR A 382 -7.14 19.71 -9.58
N ASP A 383 -8.21 18.97 -9.26
CA ASP A 383 -8.65 17.81 -10.04
C ASP A 383 -10.07 18.09 -10.56
N PRO A 384 -10.28 18.20 -11.89
CA PRO A 384 -11.61 18.43 -12.45
C PRO A 384 -12.61 17.30 -12.17
N ARG A 385 -12.16 16.16 -11.67
CA ARG A 385 -12.99 15.01 -11.28
C ARG A 385 -13.39 15.03 -9.80
N ASP A 386 -12.75 15.87 -8.98
CA ASP A 386 -13.10 16.04 -7.57
C ASP A 386 -13.56 17.50 -7.33
N PRO A 387 -14.88 17.74 -7.23
CA PRO A 387 -15.43 19.09 -7.11
C PRO A 387 -14.96 19.84 -5.86
N PHE A 388 -14.42 19.15 -4.84
CA PHE A 388 -13.94 19.81 -3.64
C PHE A 388 -12.59 20.50 -3.84
N THR A 389 -11.82 20.10 -4.86
CA THR A 389 -10.53 20.75 -5.19
C THR A 389 -10.70 22.14 -5.84
N THR A 390 -11.94 22.54 -6.16
CA THR A 390 -12.26 23.90 -6.65
C THR A 390 -12.24 24.99 -5.56
N VAL A 391 -12.30 24.59 -4.27
CA VAL A 391 -12.47 25.48 -3.10
C VAL A 391 -11.16 26.22 -2.74
N PRO A 392 -11.19 27.45 -2.17
CA PRO A 392 -10.08 28.40 -2.25
C PRO A 392 -8.75 28.00 -1.61
N ARG A 393 -7.69 28.54 -2.23
CA ARG A 393 -6.26 28.25 -2.14
C ARG A 393 -5.54 28.80 -0.89
N SER A 394 -6.24 29.15 0.20
CA SER A 394 -5.61 29.87 1.32
C SER A 394 -4.49 29.09 2.01
N SER A 395 -4.51 27.76 1.92
CA SER A 395 -3.47 26.90 2.47
C SER A 395 -2.35 26.60 1.46
N VAL A 396 -2.54 26.94 0.17
CA VAL A 396 -1.56 26.71 -0.88
C VAL A 396 -0.52 27.82 -0.84
N LEU A 397 0.70 27.46 -0.44
CA LEU A 397 1.80 28.41 -0.36
C LEU A 397 2.40 28.70 -1.74
N ASP A 398 2.92 29.93 -1.89
CA ASP A 398 3.74 30.35 -3.03
C ASP A 398 5.19 29.82 -2.94
N THR A 399 5.56 29.31 -1.77
CA THR A 399 6.87 28.68 -1.51
C THR A 399 6.69 27.19 -1.23
N PRO A 400 7.71 26.34 -1.49
CA PRO A 400 7.63 24.92 -1.18
C PRO A 400 7.39 24.66 0.31
N TYR A 401 6.47 23.77 0.68
CA TYR A 401 6.23 23.33 2.06
C TYR A 401 7.50 22.79 2.70
N ALA A 402 8.31 22.04 1.95
CA ALA A 402 9.57 21.46 2.43
C ALA A 402 10.56 22.53 2.91
N SER A 403 10.50 23.76 2.37
CA SER A 403 11.36 24.88 2.80
C SER A 403 11.06 25.40 4.20
N HIS A 404 9.91 25.06 4.77
CA HIS A 404 9.49 25.45 6.12
C HIS A 404 9.77 24.39 7.18
N ILE A 405 10.23 23.19 6.78
CA ILE A 405 10.55 22.12 7.72
C ILE A 405 11.85 22.43 8.46
N LYS A 406 11.81 22.36 9.79
CA LYS A 406 12.97 22.50 10.66
C LYS A 406 13.15 21.22 11.47
N MET A 407 14.29 20.56 11.29
CA MET A 407 14.61 19.30 11.98
C MET A 407 15.01 19.51 13.46
N VAL A 408 15.52 20.70 13.80
CA VAL A 408 15.83 21.09 15.18
C VAL A 408 14.88 22.19 15.59
N GLY A 409 14.04 21.91 16.59
CA GLY A 409 13.27 22.94 17.25
C GLY A 409 14.19 23.75 18.15
N ASP A 410 14.55 24.96 17.72
CA ASP A 410 15.24 25.90 18.61
C ASP A 410 14.34 26.23 19.81
N ALA A 411 14.95 26.55 20.95
CA ALA A 411 14.19 27.01 22.11
C ALA A 411 13.32 28.23 21.73
N GLY A 412 12.01 28.10 21.90
CA GLY A 412 11.04 29.13 21.50
C GLY A 412 10.55 29.05 20.05
N ALA A 413 10.88 28.01 19.29
CA ALA A 413 10.40 27.82 17.91
C ALA A 413 8.86 27.76 17.76
N LEU A 414 8.13 27.55 18.87
CA LEU A 414 6.66 27.57 18.93
C LEU A 414 6.11 28.84 19.61
N ALA A 415 6.95 29.84 19.91
CA ALA A 415 6.48 31.07 20.55
C ALA A 415 5.65 31.90 19.56
N GLY A 416 4.36 32.09 19.88
CA GLY A 416 3.43 32.88 19.06
C GLY A 416 2.58 32.07 18.07
N MET A 417 2.64 30.73 18.12
CA MET A 417 1.58 29.87 17.58
C MET A 417 0.39 29.79 18.54
#